data_AF-A0A5Q4SUD9-F1
#
_entry.id   AF-A0A5Q4SUD9-F1
#
_cell.length_a   1.000
_cell.length_b   1.000
_cell.length_c   1.000
_cell.angle_alpha   90.00
_cell.angle_beta   90.00
_cell.angle_gamma   90.00
#
_symmetry.space_group_name_H-M   'P 1'
#
loop_
_entity.id
_entity.type
_entity.pdbx_description
1 polymer ?
#
loop_
_entity_poly.entity_id
_entity_poly.type
_entity_poly.pdbx_seq_one_letter_code
_entity_poly.pdbx_strand_id
1 'polypeptide(L)'
;MPVTRTSATARAVTAGVVMLAWIALLWLLEGIDTATGHSLDTYGVSPRDPAELADIVPSAFLHSGWEHVASNSVPLLVLGFIAALGGLGRFAAVVLVVIVTSGLGVWLTAP
;
A
#
# COMPACT_ATOMS: atom_id res chain seq x y z
N MET A 1 14.61 -10.20 -32.64
CA MET A 1 14.35 -8.88 -32.04
C MET A 1 15.19 -8.75 -30.78
N PRO A 2 15.94 -7.67 -30.56
CA PRO A 2 16.66 -7.48 -29.31
C PRO A 2 15.66 -7.05 -28.23
N VAL A 3 15.56 -7.84 -27.17
CA VAL A 3 14.86 -7.43 -25.94
C VAL A 3 15.74 -6.36 -25.29
N THR A 4 15.32 -5.10 -25.36
CA THR A 4 16.01 -3.99 -24.69
C THR A 4 15.89 -4.19 -23.17
N ARG A 5 16.96 -4.66 -22.54
CA ARG A 5 17.05 -4.73 -21.08
C ARG A 5 17.14 -3.29 -20.55
N THR A 6 16.14 -2.87 -19.78
CA THR A 6 16.20 -1.63 -18.98
C THR A 6 17.46 -1.65 -18.11
N SER A 7 18.22 -0.55 -18.10
CA SER A 7 19.44 -0.46 -17.29
C SER A 7 19.13 -0.55 -15.79
N ALA A 8 20.11 -1.00 -15.00
CA ALA A 8 19.97 -1.09 -13.54
C ALA A 8 19.59 0.27 -12.92
N THR A 9 20.20 1.35 -13.41
CA THR A 9 19.88 2.73 -13.01
C THR A 9 18.43 3.10 -13.31
N ALA A 10 17.94 2.78 -14.52
CA ALA A 10 16.55 3.08 -14.87
C ALA A 10 15.55 2.29 -13.99
N ARG A 11 15.84 1.03 -13.66
CA ARG A 11 15.03 0.24 -12.71
C ARG A 11 15.03 0.86 -11.31
N ALA A 12 16.18 1.30 -10.82
CA ALA A 12 16.29 1.97 -9.51
C ALA A 12 15.52 3.30 -9.48
N VAL A 13 15.62 4.11 -10.53
CA VAL A 13 14.85 5.35 -10.65
C VAL A 13 13.34 5.06 -10.66
N THR A 14 12.89 4.09 -11.48
CA THR A 14 11.47 3.69 -11.50
C THR A 14 11.00 3.21 -10.13
N ALA A 15 11.76 2.36 -9.45
CA ALA A 15 11.43 1.89 -8.11
C ALA A 15 11.33 3.05 -7.10
N GLY A 16 12.28 3.97 -7.14
CA GLY A 16 12.26 5.17 -6.28
C GLY A 16 11.05 6.06 -6.54
N VAL A 17 10.74 6.34 -7.81
CA VAL A 17 9.57 7.14 -8.20
C VAL A 17 8.27 6.47 -7.73
N VAL A 18 8.12 5.16 -7.94
CA VAL A 18 6.93 4.42 -7.49
C VAL A 18 6.78 4.51 -5.98
N MET A 19 7.84 4.32 -5.21
CA MET A 19 7.74 4.36 -3.75
C MET A 19 7.45 5.75 -3.19
N LEU A 20 8.08 6.78 -3.75
CA LEU A 20 7.80 8.15 -3.35
C LEU A 20 6.37 8.56 -3.71
N ALA A 21 5.88 8.16 -4.88
CA ALA A 21 4.49 8.39 -5.28
C ALA A 21 3.51 7.63 -4.38
N TRP A 22 3.84 6.40 -3.99
CA TRP A 22 3.01 5.61 -3.07
C TRP A 22 2.92 6.26 -1.69
N ILE A 23 4.06 6.66 -1.11
CA ILE A 23 4.07 7.33 0.19
C ILE A 23 3.32 8.65 0.13
N ALA A 24 3.53 9.44 -0.94
CA ALA A 24 2.78 10.69 -1.14
C ALA A 24 1.27 10.45 -1.23
N LEU A 25 0.83 9.38 -1.90
CA LEU A 25 -0.58 8.99 -1.94
C LEU A 25 -1.12 8.67 -0.54
N LEU A 26 -0.41 7.90 0.28
CA LEU A 26 -0.86 7.55 1.63
C LEU A 26 -0.98 8.78 2.54
N TRP A 27 0.00 9.68 2.48
CA TRP A 27 -0.04 10.94 3.22
C TRP A 27 -1.18 11.86 2.74
N LEU A 28 -1.45 11.89 1.43
CA LEU A 28 -2.56 12.65 0.87
C LEU A 28 -3.91 12.09 1.36
N LEU A 29 -4.07 10.77 1.39
CA LEU A 29 -5.30 10.12 1.87
C LEU A 29 -5.53 10.40 3.36
N GLU A 30 -4.51 10.29 4.21
CA GLU A 30 -4.58 10.67 5.62
C GLU A 30 -4.97 12.15 5.80
N GLY A 31 -4.41 13.03 4.97
CA GLY A 31 -4.76 14.45 4.98
C GLY A 31 -6.20 14.72 4.57
N ILE A 32 -6.70 14.02 3.54
CA ILE A 32 -8.11 14.09 3.13
C ILE A 32 -9.01 13.55 4.24
N ASP A 33 -8.66 12.43 4.84
CA ASP A 33 -9.43 11.82 5.92
C ASP A 33 -9.56 12.77 7.12
N THR A 34 -8.42 13.29 7.60
CA THR A 34 -8.40 14.29 8.68
C THR A 34 -9.22 15.54 8.32
N ALA A 35 -9.10 16.05 7.09
CA ALA A 35 -9.80 17.25 6.64
C ALA A 35 -11.32 17.06 6.48
N THR A 36 -11.78 15.82 6.30
CA THR A 36 -13.18 15.47 6.13
C THR A 36 -13.84 14.96 7.40
N GLY A 37 -13.14 15.02 8.54
CA GLY A 37 -13.64 14.53 9.82
C GLY A 37 -13.71 13.00 9.87
N HIS A 38 -12.69 12.34 9.34
CA HIS A 38 -12.54 10.89 9.31
C HIS A 38 -13.59 10.15 8.45
N SER A 39 -13.97 10.76 7.33
CA SER A 39 -14.99 10.18 6.45
C SER A 39 -14.53 8.94 5.68
N LEU A 40 -13.21 8.70 5.57
CA LEU A 40 -12.68 7.52 4.90
C LEU A 40 -12.64 6.29 5.82
N ASP A 41 -12.78 6.46 7.15
CA ASP A 41 -12.83 5.35 8.11
C ASP A 41 -13.91 4.30 7.77
N THR A 42 -14.93 4.68 6.99
CA THR A 42 -15.96 3.76 6.48
C THR A 42 -15.42 2.66 5.55
N TYR A 43 -14.19 2.77 5.03
CA TYR A 43 -13.55 1.74 4.21
C TYR A 43 -12.51 0.93 5.01
N GLY A 44 -12.71 0.83 6.33
CA GLY A 44 -11.98 -0.08 7.20
C GLY A 44 -12.41 -1.54 7.02
N VAL A 45 -11.76 -2.44 7.75
CA VAL A 45 -12.12 -3.87 7.79
C VAL A 45 -12.32 -4.31 9.23
N SER A 46 -13.53 -4.73 9.52
CA SER A 46 -13.99 -5.30 10.78
C SER A 46 -14.03 -6.83 10.68
N PRO A 47 -13.74 -7.55 11.77
CA PRO A 47 -13.74 -9.00 11.75
C PRO A 47 -15.12 -9.55 11.39
N ARG A 48 -15.15 -10.41 10.36
CA ARG A 48 -16.31 -11.25 10.01
C ARG A 48 -17.54 -10.48 9.55
N ASP A 49 -17.41 -9.21 9.17
CA ASP A 49 -18.47 -8.47 8.46
C ASP A 49 -18.40 -8.74 6.94
N PRO A 50 -19.40 -9.40 6.33
CA PRO A 50 -19.39 -9.68 4.89
C PRO A 50 -19.41 -8.43 4.01
N ALA A 51 -19.96 -7.30 4.49
CA ALA A 51 -20.05 -6.07 3.71
C ALA A 51 -18.65 -5.46 3.49
N GLU A 52 -17.76 -5.60 4.48
CA GLU A 52 -16.42 -5.00 4.48
C GLU A 52 -15.35 -5.90 3.83
N LEU A 53 -15.72 -7.06 3.26
CA LEU A 53 -14.80 -7.84 2.42
C LEU A 53 -14.35 -7.07 1.17
N ALA A 54 -15.21 -6.20 0.65
CA ALA A 54 -14.86 -5.29 -0.44
C ALA A 54 -13.81 -4.26 -0.01
N ASP A 55 -13.73 -3.99 1.30
CA ASP A 55 -12.87 -2.95 1.86
C ASP A 55 -11.45 -3.42 2.15
N ILE A 56 -11.13 -4.71 1.95
CA ILE A 56 -9.75 -5.25 2.06
C ILE A 56 -8.74 -4.47 1.23
N VAL A 57 -9.12 -4.04 0.03
CA VAL A 57 -8.24 -3.25 -0.84
C VAL A 57 -8.12 -1.80 -0.37
N PRO A 58 -9.22 -1.03 -0.22
CA PRO A 58 -9.11 0.36 0.22
C PRO A 58 -8.51 0.49 1.63
N SER A 59 -8.80 -0.43 2.54
CA SER A 59 -8.25 -0.41 3.91
C SER A 59 -6.72 -0.45 3.93
N ALA A 60 -6.08 -1.02 2.91
CA ALA A 60 -4.63 -1.06 2.80
C ALA A 60 -3.98 0.32 2.55
N PHE A 61 -4.79 1.34 2.23
CA PHE A 61 -4.33 2.71 1.99
C PHE A 61 -4.70 3.67 3.12
N LEU A 62 -5.61 3.27 4.01
CA LEU A 62 -6.07 4.10 5.12
C LEU A 62 -5.19 3.91 6.36
N HIS A 63 -5.09 4.97 7.14
CA HIS A 63 -4.32 5.00 8.38
C HIS A 63 -5.18 5.62 9.47
N SER A 64 -4.88 5.27 10.72
CA SER A 64 -5.62 5.72 11.91
C SER A 64 -4.98 6.96 12.56
N GLY A 65 -4.18 7.72 11.80
CA GLY A 65 -3.42 8.86 12.33
C GLY A 65 -2.05 9.08 11.68
N TRP A 66 -1.58 10.33 11.80
CA TRP A 66 -0.29 10.81 11.29
C TRP A 66 0.93 10.01 11.76
N GLU A 67 0.96 9.57 13.03
CA GLU A 67 2.06 8.75 13.56
C GLU A 67 2.09 7.36 12.90
N HIS A 68 0.92 6.82 12.55
CA HIS A 68 0.80 5.52 11.93
C HIS A 68 1.34 5.57 10.48
N VAL A 69 0.94 6.55 9.67
CA VAL A 69 1.49 6.70 8.30
C VAL A 69 2.98 7.05 8.32
N ALA A 70 3.45 7.86 9.28
CA ALA A 70 4.86 8.21 9.41
C ALA A 70 5.74 6.98 9.74
N SER A 71 5.32 6.17 10.71
CA SER A 71 6.07 4.98 11.12
C SER A 71 6.13 3.89 10.04
N ASN A 72 5.12 3.81 9.17
CA ASN A 72 5.10 2.88 8.03
C ASN A 72 5.90 3.37 6.82
N SER A 73 6.14 4.69 6.70
CA SER A 73 6.77 5.28 5.51
C SER A 73 8.18 4.74 5.24
N VAL A 74 9.02 4.56 6.27
CA VAL A 74 10.40 4.07 6.11
C VAL A 74 10.43 2.57 5.74
N PRO A 75 9.76 1.66 6.48
CA PRO A 75 9.67 0.25 6.07
C PRO A 75 9.08 0.07 4.67
N LEU A 76 8.01 0.80 4.35
CA LEU A 76 7.38 0.77 3.03
C LEU A 76 8.36 1.21 1.94
N LEU A 77 9.05 2.33 2.12
CA LEU A 77 10.06 2.81 1.18
C LEU A 77 11.11 1.73 0.90
N VAL A 78 11.69 1.14 1.94
CA VAL A 78 12.78 0.18 1.80
C VAL A 78 12.31 -1.13 1.16
N LEU A 79 11.27 -1.76 1.71
CA LEU A 79 10.80 -3.07 1.25
C LEU A 79 10.11 -2.97 -0.11
N GLY A 80 9.30 -1.93 -0.30
CA GLY A 80 8.65 -1.65 -1.58
C GLY A 80 9.66 -1.33 -2.67
N PHE A 81 10.72 -0.58 -2.37
CA PHE A 81 11.80 -0.32 -3.34
C PHE A 81 12.50 -1.61 -3.76
N ILE A 82 12.84 -2.48 -2.80
CA ILE A 82 13.45 -3.79 -3.11
C ILE A 82 12.52 -4.65 -3.98
N ALA A 83 11.21 -4.67 -3.67
CA ALA A 83 10.23 -5.38 -4.49
C ALA A 83 10.13 -4.79 -5.91
N ALA A 84 10.10 -3.46 -6.04
CA ALA A 84 10.01 -2.74 -7.30
C ALA A 84 11.29 -2.83 -8.15
N LEU A 85 12.47 -2.99 -7.53
CA LEU A 85 13.70 -3.33 -8.24
C LEU A 85 13.54 -4.63 -9.04
N GLY A 86 12.73 -5.57 -8.56
CA GLY A 86 12.35 -6.81 -9.26
C GLY A 86 11.48 -6.61 -10.50
N GLY A 87 10.98 -5.39 -10.75
CA GLY A 87 10.08 -5.03 -11.83
C GLY A 87 8.64 -4.81 -11.36
N LEU A 88 7.89 -3.95 -12.06
CA LEU A 88 6.55 -3.51 -11.63
C LEU A 88 5.54 -4.66 -11.54
N GLY A 89 5.62 -5.67 -12.42
CA GLY A 89 4.75 -6.84 -12.33
C GLY A 89 4.97 -7.66 -11.06
N ARG A 90 6.23 -7.84 -10.65
CA ARG A 90 6.56 -8.53 -9.39
C ARG A 90 6.15 -7.70 -8.18
N PHE A 91 6.36 -6.39 -8.23
CA PHE A 91 5.90 -5.47 -7.20
C PHE A 91 4.37 -5.53 -7.03
N ALA A 92 3.61 -5.42 -8.11
CA ALA A 92 2.15 -5.49 -8.07
C ALA A 92 1.66 -6.84 -7.51
N ALA A 93 2.29 -7.94 -7.88
CA ALA A 93 1.97 -9.26 -7.33
C ALA A 93 2.24 -9.32 -5.81
N VAL A 94 3.38 -8.79 -5.34
CA VAL A 94 3.70 -8.71 -3.91
C VAL A 94 2.67 -7.87 -3.16
N VAL A 95 2.36 -6.68 -3.68
CA VAL A 95 1.33 -5.80 -3.09
C VAL A 95 -0.01 -6.52 -2.99
N LEU A 96 -0.47 -7.14 -4.08
CA LEU A 96 -1.76 -7.85 -4.08
C LEU A 96 -1.79 -8.99 -3.06
N VAL A 97 -0.71 -9.78 -2.99
CA VAL A 97 -0.61 -10.85 -2.00
C VAL A 97 -0.65 -10.27 -0.58
N VAL A 98 0.12 -9.24 -0.28
CA VAL A 98 0.13 -8.59 1.04
C VAL A 98 -1.26 -8.09 1.40
N ILE A 99 -1.89 -7.28 0.53
CA ILE A 99 -3.22 -6.70 0.75
C ILE A 99 -4.26 -7.79 1.06
N VAL A 100 -4.35 -8.81 0.20
CA VAL A 100 -5.37 -9.86 0.35
C VAL A 100 -5.11 -10.71 1.59
N THR A 101 -3.86 -11.14 1.80
CA THR A 101 -3.54 -12.05 2.91
C THR A 101 -3.59 -11.35 4.27
N SER A 102 -3.13 -10.11 4.38
CA SER A 102 -3.21 -9.35 5.63
C SER A 102 -4.65 -8.94 5.93
N GLY A 103 -5.41 -8.46 4.94
CA GLY A 103 -6.81 -8.08 5.10
C GLY A 103 -7.70 -9.26 5.48
N LEU A 104 -7.56 -10.40 4.81
CA LEU A 104 -8.24 -11.63 5.21
C LEU A 104 -7.79 -12.10 6.60
N GLY A 105 -6.51 -11.92 6.96
CA GLY A 105 -6.01 -12.22 8.29
C GLY A 105 -6.73 -11.41 9.37
N VAL A 106 -6.86 -10.09 9.19
CA VAL A 106 -7.65 -9.22 10.08
C VAL A 106 -9.11 -9.68 10.10
N TRP A 107 -9.74 -9.84 8.94
CA TRP A 107 -11.15 -10.22 8.84
C TRP A 107 -11.47 -11.56 9.52
N LEU A 108 -10.58 -12.54 9.41
CA LEU A 108 -10.77 -13.89 9.96
C LEU A 108 -10.43 -13.99 11.45
N THR A 109 -9.44 -13.23 11.93
CA THR A 109 -8.78 -13.50 13.21
C THR A 109 -8.81 -12.35 14.22
N ALA A 110 -9.17 -11.13 13.82
CA ALA A 110 -9.30 -10.02 14.76
C ALA A 110 -10.38 -10.35 15.83
N PRO A 111 -10.18 -9.86 17.08
CA PRO A 111 -11.00 -10.20 18.24
C PRO A 111 -12.44 -9.71 18.10
#